data_AF-A0A1W9I2J3-F1
#
_entry.id   AF-A0A1W9I2J3-F1
#
_cell.length_a   1.000
_cell.length_b   1.000
_cell.length_c   1.000
_cell.angle_alpha   90.00
_cell.angle_beta   90.00
_cell.angle_gamma   90.00
#
_symmetry.space_group_name_H-M   'P 1'
#
loop_
_entity.id
_entity.type
_entity.pdbx_description
1 polymer ?
#
loop_
_entity_poly.entity_id
_entity_poly.type
_entity_poly.pdbx_seq_one_letter_code
_entity_poly.pdbx_strand_id
1 'polypeptide(L)'
;MPSNQLFSIKMRQVRRGTLLVLFSIATISCAKKQLPQPDANLFLQSNSTPADPYSYVPSRNQVKANSKADADQIALLMYRRLVGVSVPVGSQIIQDMSAAILADNAGRAAALAVNEPNFLNITVRYMGIKMSYQDEKPNHPSNDFTATLVGAVRDDVSAYELLTGNFSYRVDPARLPAGVAVRSDVYTDILRTNNHYIDLDARGFNATWLARKDGMEIVAGNNVIDLLPDKDASPLLTSRGFTAAHAIAGTNRRMYQYTFLQFMCVGMTEFSDTSVSDEFVGRDVDRYDPKFQTRCKGCHGQMDGMRGAFANIDFFDNGTVGFLKHSSKLLAQPLLLNQTENEFNFKTFRGPNGVTLYPGVAEKMNHNEQVYTPGRIIDSDAWTNLAVGNGNSNYFGWRGALKGNGIKSFARMIAGSERFGKCMAAKVFTEVCKRKPNDGDQALINYAGKKFEDSGYKFKGLFQTIVPQAECLGK
;
A
#
# COMPACT_ATOMS: atom_id res chain seq x y z
N MET A 1 -40.09 65.87 5.61
CA MET A 1 -39.18 66.79 4.90
C MET A 1 -37.95 66.98 5.78
N PRO A 2 -36.69 66.98 5.28
CA PRO A 2 -36.08 66.49 4.01
C PRO A 2 -35.49 65.06 4.23
N SER A 3 -34.69 64.39 3.39
CA SER A 3 -34.52 64.15 1.94
C SER A 3 -33.09 63.62 1.72
N ASN A 4 -32.94 62.42 1.11
CA ASN A 4 -31.84 61.88 0.28
C ASN A 4 -30.37 61.91 0.83
N GLN A 5 -29.53 60.86 0.80
CA GLN A 5 -29.09 59.99 -0.31
C GLN A 5 -28.40 58.70 0.26
N LEU A 6 -28.80 57.48 -0.10
CA LEU A 6 -28.28 56.59 -1.17
C LEU A 6 -26.85 56.02 -0.96
N PHE A 7 -26.78 54.75 -0.55
CA PHE A 7 -25.85 53.77 -1.14
C PHE A 7 -26.62 52.49 -1.47
N SER A 8 -26.66 52.17 -2.77
CA SER A 8 -27.32 51.00 -3.34
C SER A 8 -26.40 49.79 -3.25
N ILE A 9 -26.80 48.76 -2.50
CA ILE A 9 -26.23 47.41 -2.65
C ILE A 9 -27.23 46.62 -3.50
N LYS A 10 -26.89 46.43 -4.77
CA LYS A 10 -27.61 45.53 -5.68
C LYS A 10 -27.50 44.09 -5.15
N MET A 11 -28.61 43.55 -4.65
CA MET A 11 -28.77 42.10 -4.56
C MET A 11 -28.81 41.53 -5.98
N ARG A 12 -27.76 40.80 -6.36
CA ARG A 12 -27.73 40.02 -7.59
C ARG A 12 -28.30 38.64 -7.26
N GLN A 13 -29.49 38.34 -7.78
CA GLN A 13 -29.99 36.96 -7.88
C GLN A 13 -28.93 36.11 -8.60
N VAL A 14 -28.33 35.17 -7.90
CA VAL A 14 -27.49 34.14 -8.52
C VAL A 14 -28.41 32.98 -8.87
N ARG A 15 -28.66 32.82 -10.17
CA ARG A 15 -29.34 31.66 -10.76
C ARG A 15 -28.61 30.38 -10.33
N ARG A 16 -29.38 29.35 -9.98
CA ARG A 16 -28.90 27.96 -9.81
C ARG A 16 -28.21 27.51 -11.11
N GLY A 17 -26.88 27.55 -11.11
CA GLY A 17 -26.05 26.94 -12.13
C GLY A 17 -25.67 25.53 -11.68
N THR A 18 -26.11 24.55 -12.44
CA THR A 18 -25.67 23.15 -12.35
C THR A 18 -24.16 23.11 -12.48
N LEU A 19 -23.45 22.85 -11.37
CA LEU A 19 -22.00 22.64 -11.39
C LEU A 19 -21.74 21.24 -11.97
N LEU A 20 -21.56 21.18 -13.29
CA LEU A 20 -21.07 19.99 -13.96
C LEU A 20 -19.60 19.82 -13.58
N VAL A 21 -19.33 18.95 -12.61
CA VAL A 21 -17.97 18.52 -12.29
C VAL A 21 -17.47 17.69 -13.47
N LEU A 22 -16.72 18.32 -14.36
CA LEU A 22 -15.96 17.65 -15.42
C LEU A 22 -14.88 16.80 -14.75
N PHE A 23 -15.17 15.51 -14.57
CA PHE A 23 -14.14 14.51 -14.38
C PHE A 23 -13.31 14.44 -15.66
N SER A 24 -12.07 14.95 -15.61
CA SER A 24 -11.07 14.59 -16.61
C SER A 24 -10.80 13.09 -16.50
N ILE A 25 -11.46 12.32 -17.34
CA ILE A 25 -11.09 10.94 -17.63
C ILE A 25 -9.78 11.03 -18.41
N ALA A 26 -8.65 10.86 -17.72
CA ALA A 26 -7.41 10.53 -18.38
C ALA A 26 -7.64 9.22 -19.14
N THR A 27 -7.67 9.28 -20.46
CA THR A 27 -7.70 8.12 -21.35
C THR A 27 -6.36 7.41 -21.23
N ILE A 28 -6.23 6.52 -20.24
CA ILE A 28 -5.08 5.62 -20.13
C ILE A 28 -5.13 4.69 -21.33
N SER A 29 -4.35 4.99 -22.37
CA SER A 29 -4.14 4.12 -23.52
C SER A 29 -3.57 2.77 -23.07
N CYS A 30 -4.37 1.70 -23.14
CA CYS A 30 -3.86 0.33 -23.09
C CYS A 30 -3.47 -0.07 -24.51
N ALA A 31 -2.37 0.48 -25.01
CA ALA A 31 -1.62 -0.19 -26.06
C ALA A 31 -0.79 -1.29 -25.37
N LYS A 32 -0.72 -2.48 -25.97
CA LYS A 32 0.11 -3.60 -25.52
C LYS A 32 1.51 -3.11 -25.15
N LYS A 33 1.78 -2.96 -23.86
CA LYS A 33 3.12 -3.19 -23.33
C LYS A 33 3.02 -4.58 -22.75
N GLN A 34 3.38 -5.58 -23.56
CA GLN A 34 3.69 -6.89 -23.02
C GLN A 34 4.65 -6.63 -21.85
N LEU A 35 4.39 -7.19 -20.66
CA LEU A 35 5.45 -7.28 -19.65
C LEU A 35 6.71 -7.69 -20.40
N PRO A 36 7.89 -7.07 -20.15
CA PRO A 36 9.11 -7.59 -20.72
C PRO A 36 9.09 -9.09 -20.46
N GLN A 37 8.89 -9.87 -21.52
CA GLN A 37 9.19 -11.28 -21.47
C GLN A 37 10.67 -11.32 -21.07
N PRO A 38 11.15 -12.31 -20.31
CA PRO A 38 12.55 -12.62 -20.43
C PRO A 38 12.80 -12.78 -21.93
N ASP A 39 13.55 -11.85 -22.53
CA ASP A 39 13.67 -11.74 -23.98
C ASP A 39 14.09 -13.10 -24.53
N ALA A 40 13.19 -13.78 -25.22
CA ALA A 40 13.53 -15.02 -25.91
C ALA A 40 14.52 -14.78 -27.07
N ASN A 41 14.73 -13.51 -27.46
CA ASN A 41 15.69 -13.08 -28.47
C ASN A 41 16.97 -12.42 -27.92
N LEU A 42 17.13 -12.26 -26.59
CA LEU A 42 18.43 -11.89 -25.98
C LEU A 42 19.40 -13.08 -25.88
N PHE A 43 18.97 -14.27 -26.29
CA PHE A 43 19.76 -15.50 -26.21
C PHE A 43 20.27 -16.05 -27.53
N LEU A 44 19.98 -15.42 -28.67
CA LEU A 44 20.43 -15.96 -29.96
C LEU A 44 21.40 -15.09 -30.75
N GLN A 45 21.81 -13.90 -30.28
CA GLN A 45 22.91 -13.14 -30.91
C GLN A 45 23.78 -12.32 -29.93
N SER A 46 24.01 -12.80 -28.72
CA SER A 46 25.20 -12.39 -27.94
C SER A 46 25.78 -13.58 -27.22
N ASN A 47 27.04 -13.91 -27.50
CA ASN A 47 27.84 -14.92 -26.80
C ASN A 47 28.17 -14.52 -25.33
N SER A 48 27.28 -13.79 -24.66
CA SER A 48 27.36 -13.54 -23.22
C SER A 48 26.13 -14.17 -22.58
N THR A 49 26.36 -15.26 -21.86
CA THR A 49 25.42 -15.87 -20.91
C THR A 49 24.69 -14.80 -20.08
N PRO A 50 23.39 -14.95 -19.78
CA PRO A 50 22.72 -14.10 -18.81
C PRO A 50 23.50 -14.11 -17.51
N ALA A 51 23.69 -12.94 -16.92
CA ALA A 51 24.21 -12.85 -15.58
C ALA A 51 23.35 -13.73 -14.66
N ASP A 52 23.97 -14.78 -14.12
CA ASP A 52 23.41 -15.62 -13.08
C ASP A 52 22.88 -14.69 -11.95
N PRO A 53 21.62 -14.81 -11.48
CA PRO A 53 21.15 -14.05 -10.32
C PRO A 53 22.00 -14.25 -9.05
N TYR A 54 22.87 -15.28 -9.01
CA TYR A 54 23.89 -15.49 -7.98
C TYR A 54 25.25 -14.81 -8.27
N SER A 55 25.40 -14.10 -9.39
CA SER A 55 26.64 -13.38 -9.74
C SER A 55 26.83 -12.05 -9.03
N TYR A 56 25.78 -11.51 -8.38
CA TYR A 56 25.92 -10.29 -7.59
C TYR A 56 26.77 -10.56 -6.34
N VAL A 57 27.97 -9.99 -6.28
CA VAL A 57 28.87 -10.10 -5.13
C VAL A 57 28.84 -8.78 -4.35
N PRO A 58 28.12 -8.71 -3.22
CA PRO A 58 27.88 -7.44 -2.52
C PRO A 58 29.16 -6.78 -2.04
N SER A 59 30.15 -7.55 -1.60
CA SER A 59 31.42 -7.02 -1.12
C SER A 59 32.27 -6.38 -2.23
N ARG A 60 32.04 -6.73 -3.50
CA ARG A 60 32.74 -6.12 -4.64
C ARG A 60 32.08 -4.81 -5.07
N ASN A 61 30.76 -4.68 -4.87
CA ASN A 61 29.99 -3.51 -5.30
C ASN A 61 29.74 -2.50 -4.17
N GLN A 62 30.11 -2.82 -2.93
CA GLN A 62 30.11 -1.85 -1.85
C GLN A 62 31.17 -0.77 -2.08
N VAL A 63 30.81 0.47 -1.73
CA VAL A 63 31.75 1.58 -1.78
C VAL A 63 32.94 1.33 -0.86
N LYS A 64 34.13 1.68 -1.35
CA LYS A 64 35.39 1.64 -0.60
C LYS A 64 35.95 3.04 -0.48
N ALA A 65 36.68 3.30 0.61
CA ALA A 65 37.36 4.56 0.82
C ALA A 65 38.86 4.44 0.54
N ASN A 66 39.40 5.37 -0.24
CA ASN A 66 40.85 5.42 -0.51
C ASN A 66 41.63 6.29 0.49
N SER A 67 40.92 6.99 1.38
CA SER A 67 41.51 7.84 2.43
C SER A 67 40.48 8.11 3.53
N LYS A 68 40.92 8.65 4.67
CA LYS A 68 40.02 9.12 5.73
C LYS A 68 39.03 10.18 5.25
N ALA A 69 39.49 11.12 4.41
CA ALA A 69 38.63 12.18 3.88
C ALA A 69 37.53 11.62 2.96
N ASP A 70 37.85 10.59 2.17
CA ASP A 70 36.86 9.90 1.33
C ASP A 70 35.86 9.09 2.16
N ALA A 71 36.34 8.38 3.19
CA ALA A 71 35.49 7.66 4.15
C ALA A 71 34.51 8.61 4.87
N ASP A 72 34.96 9.81 5.25
CA ASP A 72 34.11 10.84 5.87
C ASP A 72 33.01 11.32 4.91
N GLN A 73 33.34 11.53 3.63
CA GLN A 73 32.36 11.92 2.62
C GLN A 73 31.33 10.81 2.35
N ILE A 74 31.77 9.55 2.27
CA ILE A 74 30.90 8.39 2.11
C ILE A 74 29.97 8.27 3.33
N ALA A 75 30.52 8.37 4.55
CA ALA A 75 29.76 8.32 5.80
C ALA A 75 28.68 9.42 5.85
N LEU A 76 29.03 10.66 5.54
CA LEU A 76 28.08 11.79 5.48
C LEU A 76 26.97 11.54 4.47
N LEU A 77 27.31 11.02 3.28
CA LEU A 77 26.33 10.73 2.24
C LEU A 77 25.37 9.62 2.71
N MET A 78 25.90 8.49 3.19
CA MET A 78 25.11 7.37 3.71
C MET A 78 24.19 7.81 4.85
N TYR A 79 24.73 8.57 5.82
CA TYR A 79 23.97 9.10 6.94
C TYR A 79 22.81 9.96 6.44
N ARG A 80 23.07 10.92 5.54
CA ARG A 80 22.03 11.77 4.96
C ARG A 80 20.97 10.97 4.20
N ARG A 81 21.36 9.90 3.50
CA ARG A 81 20.42 9.04 2.75
C ARG A 81 19.51 8.22 3.66
N LEU A 82 20.06 7.68 4.76
CA LEU A 82 19.32 6.86 5.73
C LEU A 82 18.52 7.69 6.73
N VAL A 83 19.12 8.73 7.30
CA VAL A 83 18.58 9.48 8.44
C VAL A 83 17.79 10.71 7.98
N GLY A 84 18.01 11.18 6.74
CA GLY A 84 17.25 12.29 6.16
C GLY A 84 17.69 13.69 6.61
N VAL A 85 18.73 13.79 7.46
CA VAL A 85 19.33 15.05 7.91
C VAL A 85 20.85 15.03 7.72
N SER A 86 21.46 16.21 7.74
CA SER A 86 22.92 16.37 7.72
C SER A 86 23.44 16.64 9.13
N VAL A 87 24.65 16.17 9.42
CA VAL A 87 25.37 16.42 10.69
C VAL A 87 26.81 16.87 10.38
N PRO A 88 27.52 17.53 11.33
CA PRO A 88 28.92 17.88 11.14
C PRO A 88 29.81 16.65 10.94
N VAL A 89 30.86 16.79 10.12
CA VAL A 89 31.83 15.71 9.85
C VAL A 89 32.50 15.18 11.13
N GLY A 90 32.75 16.06 12.10
CA GLY A 90 33.34 15.71 13.40
C GLY A 90 32.40 15.05 14.39
N SER A 91 31.12 14.84 14.05
CA SER A 91 30.19 14.15 14.95
C SER A 91 30.62 12.69 15.17
N GLN A 92 30.44 12.18 16.39
CA GLN A 92 30.89 10.84 16.75
C GLN A 92 30.33 9.76 15.81
N ILE A 93 29.05 9.86 15.46
CA ILE A 93 28.40 8.92 14.54
C ILE A 93 29.07 8.88 13.17
N ILE A 94 29.49 10.03 12.62
CA ILE A 94 30.20 10.07 11.34
C ILE A 94 31.61 9.50 11.47
N GLN A 95 32.31 9.75 12.59
CA GLN A 95 33.61 9.16 12.84
C GLN A 95 33.52 7.63 12.95
N ASP A 96 32.52 7.10 13.65
CA ASP A 96 32.29 5.65 13.79
C ASP A 96 31.93 4.99 12.44
N MET A 97 31.07 5.64 11.65
CA MET A 97 30.75 5.20 10.30
C MET A 97 31.97 5.22 9.37
N SER A 98 32.76 6.29 9.43
CA SER A 98 33.99 6.44 8.64
C SER A 98 35.02 5.37 8.97
N ALA A 99 35.22 5.07 10.26
CA ALA A 99 36.08 3.97 10.71
C ALA A 99 35.61 2.60 10.18
N ALA A 100 34.29 2.35 10.17
CA ALA A 100 33.74 1.13 9.60
C ALA A 100 33.96 1.02 8.08
N ILE A 101 33.86 2.14 7.34
CA ILE A 101 34.12 2.18 5.89
C ILE A 101 35.60 1.93 5.59
N LEU A 102 36.52 2.52 6.35
CA LEU A 102 37.96 2.27 6.22
C LEU A 102 38.35 0.80 6.51
N ALA A 103 37.54 0.10 7.31
CA ALA A 103 37.70 -1.32 7.58
C ALA A 103 36.99 -2.21 6.54
N ASP A 104 36.66 -1.69 5.35
CA ASP A 104 35.92 -2.38 4.29
C ASP A 104 34.57 -2.98 4.77
N ASN A 105 33.93 -2.33 5.75
CA ASN A 105 32.66 -2.75 6.33
C ASN A 105 31.59 -1.63 6.28
N ALA A 106 31.25 -1.21 5.07
CA ALA A 106 30.20 -0.21 4.84
C ALA A 106 28.82 -0.67 5.36
N GLY A 107 28.58 -1.99 5.44
CA GLY A 107 27.37 -2.54 6.08
C GLY A 107 27.24 -2.14 7.55
N ARG A 108 28.35 -2.16 8.32
CA ARG A 108 28.37 -1.69 9.72
C ARG A 108 28.10 -0.19 9.82
N ALA A 109 28.64 0.62 8.90
CA ALA A 109 28.34 2.05 8.86
C ALA A 109 26.84 2.31 8.64
N ALA A 110 26.20 1.57 7.73
CA ALA A 110 24.75 1.65 7.55
C ALA A 110 23.99 1.19 8.80
N ALA A 111 24.47 0.15 9.50
CA ALA A 111 23.85 -0.36 10.73
C ALA A 111 23.85 0.67 11.87
N LEU A 112 24.89 1.49 11.98
CA LEU A 112 24.93 2.61 12.93
C LEU A 112 23.85 3.65 12.61
N ALA A 113 23.77 4.08 11.35
CA ALA A 113 22.85 5.13 10.93
C ALA A 113 21.36 4.74 11.02
N VAL A 114 20.99 3.47 10.79
CA VAL A 114 19.57 3.05 10.93
C VAL A 114 19.07 3.02 12.39
N ASN A 115 19.96 3.14 13.36
CA ASN A 115 19.59 3.25 14.78
C ASN A 115 19.35 4.70 15.22
N GLU A 116 19.66 5.68 14.37
CA GLU A 116 19.36 7.09 14.65
C GLU A 116 17.84 7.35 14.62
N PRO A 117 17.29 8.17 15.54
CA PRO A 117 15.84 8.40 15.62
C PRO A 117 15.19 8.85 14.31
N ASN A 118 15.89 9.67 13.53
CA ASN A 118 15.38 10.25 12.29
C ASN A 118 15.33 9.24 11.12
N PHE A 119 16.01 8.09 11.21
CA PHE A 119 15.76 7.00 10.28
C PHE A 119 14.26 6.60 10.30
N LEU A 120 13.70 6.42 11.50
CA LEU A 120 12.28 6.11 11.67
C LEU A 120 11.40 7.35 11.46
N ASN A 121 11.74 8.48 12.11
CA ASN A 121 10.88 9.67 12.15
C ASN A 121 10.79 10.42 10.82
N ILE A 122 11.74 10.21 9.90
CA ILE A 122 11.76 10.85 8.58
C ILE A 122 11.69 9.80 7.49
N THR A 123 12.71 8.94 7.36
CA THR A 123 12.86 8.08 6.17
C THR A 123 11.77 7.01 6.08
N VAL A 124 11.57 6.22 7.14
CA VAL A 124 10.52 5.18 7.15
C VAL A 124 9.13 5.81 7.18
N ARG A 125 8.94 6.90 7.95
CA ARG A 125 7.69 7.66 7.96
C ARG A 125 7.31 8.14 6.55
N TYR A 126 8.23 8.74 5.80
CA TYR A 126 7.94 9.25 4.45
C TYR A 126 7.65 8.12 3.47
N MET A 127 8.31 6.97 3.62
CA MET A 127 7.96 5.76 2.87
C MET A 127 6.51 5.35 3.16
N GLY A 128 6.12 5.30 4.44
CA GLY A 128 4.75 4.97 4.87
C GLY A 128 3.70 5.95 4.37
N ILE A 129 3.98 7.25 4.44
CA ILE A 129 3.10 8.30 3.91
C ILE A 129 2.84 8.03 2.43
N LYS A 130 3.87 7.90 1.61
CA LYS A 130 3.71 7.69 0.15
C LYS A 130 2.92 6.44 -0.19
N MET A 131 3.07 5.36 0.58
CA MET A 131 2.34 4.12 0.38
C MET A 131 0.87 4.17 0.82
N SER A 132 0.49 5.14 1.65
CA SER A 132 -0.85 5.24 2.24
C SER A 132 -1.80 6.20 1.49
N TYR A 133 -1.30 6.98 0.53
CA TYR A 133 -2.08 7.95 -0.25
C TYR A 133 -2.03 7.66 -1.75
N GLN A 134 -3.09 8.00 -2.48
CA GLN A 134 -3.22 7.70 -3.91
C GLN A 134 -2.17 8.39 -4.80
N ASP A 135 -1.77 9.61 -4.46
CA ASP A 135 -0.85 10.44 -5.25
C ASP A 135 0.62 10.33 -4.80
N GLU A 136 0.90 9.46 -3.81
CA GLU A 136 2.24 9.13 -3.32
C GLU A 136 3.11 10.36 -2.96
N LYS A 137 2.49 11.45 -2.51
CA LYS A 137 3.23 12.66 -2.13
C LYS A 137 3.69 12.60 -0.67
N PRO A 138 4.92 13.03 -0.36
CA PRO A 138 5.46 12.97 1.00
C PRO A 138 4.93 14.06 1.94
N ASN A 139 4.16 15.03 1.44
CA ASN A 139 3.65 16.17 2.24
C ASN A 139 2.28 15.90 2.89
N HIS A 140 1.72 14.71 2.72
CA HIS A 140 0.54 14.30 3.47
C HIS A 140 0.86 14.05 4.94
N PRO A 141 -0.12 14.20 5.85
CA PRO A 141 0.07 13.86 7.26
C PRO A 141 0.25 12.35 7.46
N SER A 142 0.86 11.96 8.57
CA SER A 142 0.89 10.58 9.04
C SER A 142 -0.51 10.09 9.35
N ASN A 143 -0.72 8.79 9.19
CA ASN A 143 -1.95 8.07 9.52
C ASN A 143 -1.63 6.73 10.20
N ASP A 144 -2.65 5.95 10.49
CA ASP A 144 -2.52 4.62 11.09
C ASP A 144 -1.68 3.64 10.25
N PHE A 145 -1.76 3.70 8.92
CA PHE A 145 -0.84 2.96 8.04
C PHE A 145 0.63 3.35 8.32
N THR A 146 0.90 4.65 8.34
CA THR A 146 2.25 5.20 8.53
C THR A 146 2.81 4.83 9.89
N ALA A 147 2.02 5.03 10.96
CA ALA A 147 2.41 4.66 12.31
C ALA A 147 2.63 3.15 12.45
N THR A 148 1.79 2.34 11.81
CA THR A 148 1.91 0.87 11.81
C THR A 148 3.18 0.42 11.10
N LEU A 149 3.51 0.99 9.93
CA LEU A 149 4.78 0.71 9.27
C LEU A 149 5.97 1.13 10.14
N VAL A 150 5.98 2.36 10.65
CA VAL A 150 7.11 2.88 11.45
C VAL A 150 7.32 2.06 12.73
N GLY A 151 6.24 1.78 13.46
CA GLY A 151 6.28 0.97 14.68
C GLY A 151 6.76 -0.45 14.42
N ALA A 152 6.28 -1.08 13.33
CA ALA A 152 6.73 -2.39 12.90
C ALA A 152 8.23 -2.40 12.54
N VAL A 153 8.74 -1.41 11.81
CA VAL A 153 10.17 -1.32 11.51
C VAL A 153 11.00 -1.09 12.77
N ARG A 154 10.51 -0.27 13.72
CA ARG A 154 11.17 -0.06 15.02
C ARG A 154 11.33 -1.37 15.77
N ASP A 155 10.24 -2.13 15.89
CA ASP A 155 10.15 -3.37 16.66
C ASP A 155 10.64 -4.60 15.86
N ASP A 156 11.24 -4.37 14.68
CA ASP A 156 11.75 -5.40 13.79
C ASP A 156 10.70 -6.47 13.42
N VAL A 157 9.43 -6.06 13.24
CA VAL A 157 8.35 -6.92 12.77
C VAL A 157 8.55 -7.25 11.29
N SER A 158 8.26 -8.48 10.89
CA SER A 158 8.35 -8.94 9.51
C SER A 158 7.42 -8.14 8.59
N ALA A 159 7.91 -7.72 7.42
CA ALA A 159 7.04 -7.09 6.42
C ALA A 159 5.97 -8.05 5.85
N TYR A 160 6.18 -9.36 5.97
CA TYR A 160 5.14 -10.35 5.71
C TYR A 160 3.95 -10.19 6.67
N GLU A 161 4.23 -9.95 7.95
CA GLU A 161 3.21 -9.70 8.98
C GLU A 161 2.51 -8.35 8.81
N LEU A 162 3.16 -7.35 8.20
CA LEU A 162 2.50 -6.08 7.86
C LEU A 162 1.34 -6.24 6.86
N LEU A 163 1.31 -7.35 6.11
CA LEU A 163 0.20 -7.70 5.24
C LEU A 163 -0.73 -8.77 5.83
N THR A 164 -0.21 -9.66 6.68
CA THR A 164 -0.93 -10.89 7.11
C THR A 164 -1.26 -10.94 8.60
N GLY A 165 -0.76 -9.99 9.39
CA GLY A 165 -0.97 -9.90 10.83
C GLY A 165 -2.36 -9.40 11.21
N ASN A 166 -2.55 -9.19 12.51
CA ASN A 166 -3.77 -8.60 13.07
C ASN A 166 -3.37 -7.65 14.20
N PHE A 167 -2.78 -6.52 13.84
CA PHE A 167 -2.32 -5.50 14.76
C PHE A 167 -2.25 -4.14 14.08
N SER A 168 -2.09 -3.09 14.88
CA SER A 168 -1.81 -1.72 14.46
C SER A 168 -0.81 -1.08 15.40
N TYR A 169 -0.34 0.13 15.08
CA TYR A 169 0.38 0.99 16.02
C TYR A 169 -0.34 2.32 16.23
N ARG A 170 -0.32 2.76 17.48
CA ARG A 170 -0.79 4.08 17.93
C ARG A 170 0.09 4.59 19.06
N VAL A 171 0.03 5.89 19.35
CA VAL A 171 0.72 6.47 20.49
C VAL A 171 0.23 5.82 21.78
N ASP A 172 1.18 5.48 22.64
CA ASP A 172 0.98 5.04 24.00
C ASP A 172 1.12 6.24 24.93
N PRO A 173 0.05 6.69 25.61
CA PRO A 173 0.12 7.83 26.53
C PRO A 173 1.19 7.66 27.61
N ALA A 174 1.52 6.43 28.00
CA ALA A 174 2.57 6.15 28.99
C ALA A 174 4.00 6.46 28.49
N ARG A 175 4.17 6.63 27.17
CA ARG A 175 5.46 6.95 26.52
C ARG A 175 5.59 8.43 26.16
N LEU A 176 4.56 9.23 26.40
CA LEU A 176 4.59 10.66 26.12
C LEU A 176 5.40 11.40 27.18
N PRO A 177 6.24 12.38 26.78
CA PRO A 177 6.86 13.29 27.72
C PRO A 177 5.81 14.10 28.49
N ALA A 178 6.15 14.55 29.70
CA ALA A 178 5.29 15.42 30.49
C ALA A 178 4.92 16.69 29.68
N GLY A 179 3.62 17.04 29.69
CA GLY A 179 3.09 18.21 28.97
C GLY A 179 2.80 17.98 27.48
N VAL A 180 3.11 16.81 26.91
CA VAL A 180 2.72 16.46 25.54
C VAL A 180 1.37 15.74 25.56
N ALA A 181 0.40 16.28 24.84
CA ALA A 181 -0.92 15.67 24.65
C ALA A 181 -1.14 15.28 23.18
N VAL A 182 -1.60 14.05 22.97
CA VAL A 182 -2.04 13.49 21.68
C VAL A 182 -3.44 12.93 21.89
N ARG A 183 -4.41 13.37 21.08
CA ARG A 183 -5.78 12.86 21.15
C ARG A 183 -5.81 11.35 20.91
N SER A 184 -6.52 10.59 21.74
CA SER A 184 -6.44 9.12 21.75
C SER A 184 -7.80 8.42 21.91
N ASP A 185 -8.92 9.14 21.73
CA ASP A 185 -10.23 8.51 21.72
C ASP A 185 -10.33 7.52 20.55
N VAL A 186 -10.57 6.25 20.84
CA VAL A 186 -10.51 5.17 19.84
C VAL A 186 -11.57 5.40 18.76
N TYR A 187 -12.79 5.72 19.17
CA TYR A 187 -13.90 5.90 18.25
C TYR A 187 -13.72 7.15 17.38
N THR A 188 -13.43 8.30 17.99
CA THR A 188 -13.43 9.62 17.34
C THR A 188 -12.11 9.90 16.66
N ASP A 189 -10.99 9.78 17.37
CA ASP A 189 -9.68 10.30 16.93
C ASP A 189 -8.84 9.30 16.14
N ILE A 190 -9.15 8.01 16.26
CA ILE A 190 -8.41 6.90 15.60
C ILE A 190 -9.23 6.26 14.49
N LEU A 191 -10.46 5.79 14.78
CA LEU A 191 -11.24 5.01 13.81
C LEU A 191 -12.06 5.86 12.83
N ARG A 192 -12.59 7.02 13.27
CA ARG A 192 -13.42 7.90 12.43
C ARG A 192 -12.69 9.11 11.87
N THR A 193 -11.60 9.49 12.50
CA THR A 193 -10.73 10.56 12.04
C THR A 193 -9.29 10.09 12.10
N ASN A 194 -8.38 10.93 11.62
CA ASN A 194 -6.95 10.67 11.71
C ASN A 194 -6.28 11.63 12.71
N ASN A 195 -7.08 12.22 13.60
CA ASN A 195 -6.65 13.29 14.52
C ASN A 195 -5.49 12.85 15.41
N HIS A 196 -5.52 11.60 15.88
CA HIS A 196 -4.44 11.01 16.68
C HIS A 196 -3.07 11.13 16.00
N TYR A 197 -3.01 10.82 14.71
CA TYR A 197 -1.77 10.80 13.94
C TYR A 197 -1.38 12.19 13.42
N ILE A 198 -2.37 13.07 13.18
CA ILE A 198 -2.12 14.49 12.90
C ILE A 198 -1.51 15.19 14.11
N ASP A 199 -2.01 14.90 15.32
CA ASP A 199 -1.45 15.44 16.56
C ASP A 199 -0.02 14.95 16.78
N LEU A 200 0.25 13.66 16.49
CA LEU A 200 1.61 13.11 16.54
C LEU A 200 2.58 13.89 15.64
N ASP A 201 2.16 14.21 14.41
CA ASP A 201 2.96 15.04 13.50
C ASP A 201 3.17 16.46 14.04
N ALA A 202 2.11 17.09 14.54
CA ALA A 202 2.13 18.45 15.09
C ALA A 202 2.97 18.58 16.37
N ARG A 203 3.39 17.47 16.98
CA ARG A 203 4.28 17.42 18.16
C ARG A 203 5.70 16.96 17.82
N GLY A 204 6.02 16.85 16.52
CA GLY A 204 7.30 16.33 16.05
C GLY A 204 7.31 14.81 16.16
N PHE A 205 6.69 14.16 15.17
CA PHE A 205 6.54 12.70 15.08
C PHE A 205 7.72 11.95 15.70
N ASN A 206 7.43 11.11 16.70
CA ASN A 206 8.44 10.33 17.39
C ASN A 206 8.02 8.86 17.48
N ALA A 207 8.77 8.00 16.78
CA ALA A 207 8.52 6.57 16.72
C ALA A 207 8.61 5.88 18.08
N THR A 208 9.31 6.43 19.08
CA THR A 208 9.40 5.81 20.42
C THR A 208 8.07 5.86 21.18
N TRP A 209 7.20 6.81 20.85
CA TRP A 209 5.89 6.98 21.48
C TRP A 209 4.86 5.94 21.01
N LEU A 210 5.12 5.24 19.90
CA LEU A 210 4.20 4.25 19.36
C LEU A 210 4.21 2.95 20.19
N ALA A 211 3.06 2.30 20.34
CA ALA A 211 2.97 0.93 20.84
C ALA A 211 2.09 0.10 19.93
N ARG A 212 2.45 -1.18 19.82
CA ARG A 212 1.66 -2.19 19.14
C ARG A 212 0.34 -2.39 19.88
N LYS A 213 -0.74 -2.58 19.12
CA LYS A 213 -2.05 -3.01 19.59
C LYS A 213 -2.48 -4.19 18.73
N ASP A 214 -2.60 -5.36 19.37
CA ASP A 214 -3.10 -6.56 18.72
C ASP A 214 -4.63 -6.51 18.62
N GLY A 215 -5.17 -7.08 17.54
CA GLY A 215 -6.56 -6.94 17.15
C GLY A 215 -6.82 -5.60 16.48
N MET A 216 -7.16 -5.63 15.19
CA MET A 216 -7.61 -4.45 14.49
C MET A 216 -9.04 -4.11 14.90
N GLU A 217 -9.25 -2.87 15.32
CA GLU A 217 -10.54 -2.35 15.75
C GLU A 217 -11.27 -1.67 14.58
N ILE A 218 -12.59 -1.74 14.55
CA ILE A 218 -13.46 -1.10 13.57
C ILE A 218 -14.69 -0.50 14.23
N VAL A 219 -15.35 0.42 13.51
CA VAL A 219 -16.68 0.90 13.89
C VAL A 219 -17.73 -0.05 13.36
N ALA A 220 -18.40 -0.74 14.29
CA ALA A 220 -19.53 -1.61 14.00
C ALA A 220 -20.87 -0.85 14.06
N GLY A 221 -21.96 -1.59 13.88
CA GLY A 221 -23.31 -1.08 14.07
C GLY A 221 -23.53 -0.39 15.42
N ASN A 222 -24.45 0.57 15.45
CA ASN A 222 -24.77 1.40 16.62
C ASN A 222 -23.59 2.18 17.18
N ASN A 223 -22.59 2.49 16.33
CA ASN A 223 -21.40 3.27 16.71
C ASN A 223 -20.56 2.60 17.82
N VAL A 224 -20.59 1.27 17.90
CA VAL A 224 -19.78 0.51 18.87
C VAL A 224 -18.43 0.13 18.24
N ILE A 225 -17.39 0.03 19.06
CA ILE A 225 -16.07 -0.49 18.65
C ILE A 225 -16.11 -2.02 18.71
N ASP A 226 -15.68 -2.69 17.64
CA ASP A 226 -15.57 -4.15 17.57
C ASP A 226 -14.24 -4.54 16.91
N LEU A 227 -13.88 -5.82 16.99
CA LEU A 227 -12.73 -6.37 16.30
C LEU A 227 -13.08 -6.73 14.85
N LEU A 228 -12.18 -6.38 13.95
CA LEU A 228 -12.19 -6.85 12.57
C LEU A 228 -12.01 -8.37 12.56
N PRO A 229 -12.83 -9.14 11.82
CA PRO A 229 -12.65 -10.57 11.70
C PRO A 229 -11.24 -10.92 11.22
N ASP A 230 -10.60 -11.89 11.86
CA ASP A 230 -9.17 -12.19 11.63
C ASP A 230 -8.87 -12.51 10.15
N LYS A 231 -9.79 -13.19 9.46
CA LYS A 231 -9.64 -13.52 8.02
C LYS A 231 -9.55 -12.28 7.11
N ASP A 232 -10.04 -11.14 7.57
CA ASP A 232 -10.04 -9.87 6.84
C ASP A 232 -9.05 -8.86 7.44
N ALA A 233 -8.35 -9.19 8.53
CA ALA A 233 -7.36 -8.32 9.14
C ALA A 233 -6.04 -8.27 8.36
N SER A 234 -5.54 -7.05 8.15
CA SER A 234 -4.24 -6.75 7.56
C SER A 234 -3.74 -5.38 8.07
N PRO A 235 -2.59 -5.32 8.77
CA PRO A 235 -2.11 -4.08 9.40
C PRO A 235 -2.03 -2.89 8.43
N LEU A 236 -1.67 -3.15 7.17
CA LEU A 236 -1.60 -2.13 6.13
C LEU A 236 -2.85 -2.09 5.24
N LEU A 237 -3.35 -3.22 4.73
CA LEU A 237 -4.45 -3.21 3.74
C LEU A 237 -5.81 -2.86 4.35
N THR A 238 -6.01 -3.10 5.65
CA THR A 238 -7.23 -2.70 6.37
C THR A 238 -7.01 -1.56 7.35
N SER A 239 -5.88 -0.86 7.24
CA SER A 239 -5.74 0.44 7.89
C SER A 239 -6.81 1.41 7.37
N ARG A 240 -7.26 2.32 8.22
CA ARG A 240 -8.14 3.42 7.86
C ARG A 240 -7.51 4.26 6.75
N GLY A 241 -6.21 4.57 6.81
CA GLY A 241 -5.51 5.34 5.78
C GLY A 241 -5.60 4.70 4.39
N PHE A 242 -5.26 3.41 4.27
CA PHE A 242 -5.31 2.69 3.00
C PHE A 242 -6.74 2.51 2.49
N THR A 243 -7.69 2.17 3.37
CA THR A 243 -9.10 1.99 2.98
C THR A 243 -9.80 3.31 2.66
N ALA A 244 -9.46 4.42 3.32
CA ALA A 244 -9.91 5.76 2.92
C ALA A 244 -9.45 6.10 1.51
N ALA A 245 -8.20 5.77 1.17
CA ALA A 245 -7.65 5.99 -0.16
C ALA A 245 -8.27 5.04 -1.22
N HIS A 246 -8.60 3.81 -0.87
CA HIS A 246 -8.81 2.75 -1.86
C HIS A 246 -10.16 2.01 -1.81
N ALA A 247 -10.93 2.15 -0.73
CA ALA A 247 -12.21 1.47 -0.52
C ALA A 247 -13.44 2.41 -0.52
N ILE A 248 -13.28 3.73 -0.71
CA ILE A 248 -14.39 4.69 -0.67
C ILE A 248 -15.47 4.51 -1.75
N ALA A 249 -15.09 4.06 -2.94
CA ALA A 249 -15.99 4.04 -4.10
C ALA A 249 -15.84 2.78 -4.94
N GLY A 250 -16.75 2.62 -5.91
CA GLY A 250 -16.79 1.48 -6.84
C GLY A 250 -16.90 0.15 -6.10
N THR A 251 -16.41 -0.91 -6.74
CA THR A 251 -16.62 -2.30 -6.28
C THR A 251 -15.31 -2.96 -5.81
N ASN A 252 -14.49 -2.19 -5.07
CA ASN A 252 -13.19 -2.58 -4.49
C ASN A 252 -12.07 -2.99 -5.47
N ARG A 253 -12.24 -2.68 -6.76
CA ARG A 253 -11.18 -2.78 -7.78
C ARG A 253 -9.92 -1.98 -7.42
N ARG A 254 -10.08 -0.81 -6.81
CA ARG A 254 -8.95 0.05 -6.42
C ARG A 254 -8.12 -0.56 -5.28
N MET A 255 -8.72 -1.29 -4.34
CA MET A 255 -8.00 -2.04 -3.30
C MET A 255 -7.00 -3.03 -3.92
N TYR A 256 -7.48 -3.79 -4.91
CA TYR A 256 -6.63 -4.70 -5.68
C TYR A 256 -5.51 -3.96 -6.42
N GLN A 257 -5.86 -2.95 -7.22
CA GLN A 257 -4.89 -2.19 -8.03
C GLN A 257 -3.77 -1.61 -7.17
N TYR A 258 -4.12 -0.97 -6.04
CA TYR A 258 -3.13 -0.34 -5.18
C TYR A 258 -2.40 -1.34 -4.29
N THR A 259 -2.95 -2.52 -4.02
CA THR A 259 -2.17 -3.61 -3.43
C THR A 259 -1.01 -4.01 -4.35
N PHE A 260 -1.29 -4.19 -5.65
CA PHE A 260 -0.23 -4.50 -6.63
C PHE A 260 0.74 -3.33 -6.81
N LEU A 261 0.25 -2.10 -6.87
CA LEU A 261 1.13 -0.94 -6.99
C LEU A 261 2.06 -0.79 -5.78
N GLN A 262 1.54 -0.91 -4.56
CA GLN A 262 2.31 -0.66 -3.34
C GLN A 262 3.16 -1.85 -2.89
N PHE A 263 2.71 -3.08 -3.12
CA PHE A 263 3.40 -4.27 -2.59
C PHE A 263 4.05 -5.12 -3.67
N MET A 264 3.78 -4.84 -4.95
CA MET A 264 4.40 -5.54 -6.07
C MET A 264 5.13 -4.58 -7.02
N CYS A 265 4.91 -3.26 -6.90
CA CYS A 265 5.54 -2.24 -7.75
C CYS A 265 5.23 -2.48 -9.23
N VAL A 266 3.96 -2.79 -9.52
CA VAL A 266 3.47 -3.05 -10.88
C VAL A 266 2.15 -2.33 -11.06
N GLY A 267 2.03 -1.50 -12.09
CA GLY A 267 0.75 -0.96 -12.52
C GLY A 267 -0.10 -2.01 -13.23
N MET A 268 -1.41 -1.97 -13.06
CA MET A 268 -2.33 -2.96 -13.67
C MET A 268 -2.20 -3.06 -15.20
N THR A 269 -1.88 -1.96 -15.88
CA THR A 269 -1.67 -1.96 -17.33
C THR A 269 -0.49 -2.81 -17.77
N GLU A 270 0.52 -2.98 -16.92
CA GLU A 270 1.74 -3.70 -17.27
C GLU A 270 1.48 -5.20 -17.38
N PHE A 271 0.63 -5.76 -16.51
CA PHE A 271 0.35 -7.19 -16.46
C PHE A 271 -1.06 -7.56 -16.96
N SER A 272 -1.74 -6.63 -17.65
CA SER A 272 -3.04 -6.90 -18.28
C SER A 272 -2.94 -8.03 -19.31
N ASP A 273 -3.93 -8.93 -19.34
CA ASP A 273 -3.89 -10.13 -20.18
C ASP A 273 -5.27 -10.46 -20.73
N THR A 274 -5.51 -10.18 -22.01
CA THR A 274 -6.78 -10.43 -22.69
C THR A 274 -7.03 -11.88 -23.04
N SER A 275 -6.09 -12.79 -22.78
CA SER A 275 -6.30 -14.23 -22.97
C SER A 275 -7.08 -14.87 -21.81
N VAL A 276 -7.18 -14.20 -20.65
CA VAL A 276 -7.92 -14.73 -19.50
C VAL A 276 -9.43 -14.83 -19.77
N SER A 277 -10.07 -15.78 -19.09
CA SER A 277 -11.52 -15.98 -19.08
C SER A 277 -12.25 -14.71 -18.61
N ASP A 278 -13.42 -14.42 -19.20
CA ASP A 278 -14.30 -13.34 -18.74
C ASP A 278 -15.31 -13.78 -17.67
N GLU A 279 -15.23 -15.04 -17.20
CA GLU A 279 -16.16 -15.60 -16.21
C GLU A 279 -16.14 -14.87 -14.87
N PHE A 280 -15.02 -14.24 -14.54
CA PHE A 280 -14.86 -13.45 -13.32
C PHE A 280 -15.26 -12.00 -13.50
N VAL A 281 -15.40 -11.52 -14.74
CA VAL A 281 -15.71 -10.12 -15.02
C VAL A 281 -17.12 -9.80 -14.50
N GLY A 282 -17.18 -8.81 -13.62
CA GLY A 282 -18.39 -8.40 -12.91
C GLY A 282 -19.51 -7.93 -13.84
N ARG A 283 -20.74 -7.94 -13.31
CA ARG A 283 -21.93 -7.44 -14.01
C ARG A 283 -21.89 -5.95 -14.35
N ASP A 284 -20.99 -5.20 -13.74
CA ASP A 284 -20.85 -3.75 -13.88
C ASP A 284 -19.88 -3.31 -14.99
N VAL A 285 -19.49 -4.24 -15.87
CA VAL A 285 -18.63 -3.99 -17.02
C VAL A 285 -19.40 -4.27 -18.31
N ASP A 286 -19.47 -3.26 -19.18
CA ASP A 286 -20.14 -3.38 -20.47
C ASP A 286 -19.37 -4.34 -21.40
N ARG A 287 -20.04 -5.40 -21.84
CA ARG A 287 -19.51 -6.38 -22.81
C ARG A 287 -19.94 -6.10 -24.25
N TYR A 288 -20.82 -5.13 -24.47
CA TYR A 288 -21.23 -4.68 -25.79
C TYR A 288 -20.25 -3.65 -26.37
N ASP A 289 -19.37 -3.06 -25.56
CA ASP A 289 -18.25 -2.26 -26.05
C ASP A 289 -17.33 -3.15 -26.92
N PRO A 290 -17.05 -2.77 -28.18
CA PRO A 290 -16.21 -3.55 -29.09
C PRO A 290 -14.76 -3.74 -28.58
N LYS A 291 -14.32 -2.96 -27.60
CA LYS A 291 -13.01 -3.09 -26.93
C LYS A 291 -13.03 -4.09 -25.78
N PHE A 292 -14.17 -4.69 -25.45
CA PHE A 292 -14.27 -5.60 -24.32
C PHE A 292 -13.28 -6.75 -24.43
N GLN A 293 -13.33 -7.50 -25.52
CA GLN A 293 -12.49 -8.68 -25.74
C GLN A 293 -11.00 -8.33 -25.94
N THR A 294 -10.70 -7.16 -26.48
CA THR A 294 -9.34 -6.76 -26.88
C THR A 294 -8.63 -5.86 -25.87
N ARG A 295 -9.33 -5.37 -24.84
CA ARG A 295 -8.77 -4.43 -23.86
C ARG A 295 -9.37 -4.55 -22.48
N CYS A 296 -10.69 -4.36 -22.33
CA CYS A 296 -11.30 -4.25 -21.00
C CYS A 296 -11.14 -5.55 -20.21
N LYS A 297 -11.38 -6.70 -20.87
CA LYS A 297 -11.21 -8.03 -20.29
C LYS A 297 -9.81 -8.26 -19.71
N GLY A 298 -8.78 -7.67 -20.33
CA GLY A 298 -7.39 -7.87 -19.90
C GLY A 298 -7.08 -7.37 -18.49
N CYS A 299 -7.72 -6.26 -18.10
CA CYS A 299 -7.62 -5.74 -16.73
C CYS A 299 -8.71 -6.36 -15.83
N HIS A 300 -9.95 -6.41 -16.32
CA HIS A 300 -11.09 -6.81 -15.50
C HIS A 300 -11.07 -8.28 -15.12
N GLY A 301 -10.63 -9.19 -15.97
CA GLY A 301 -10.59 -10.62 -15.62
C GLY A 301 -9.74 -10.86 -14.37
N GLN A 302 -8.53 -10.31 -14.34
CA GLN A 302 -7.60 -10.47 -13.23
C GLN A 302 -8.07 -9.76 -11.96
N MET A 303 -8.45 -8.50 -12.11
CA MET A 303 -8.93 -7.67 -11.01
C MET A 303 -10.21 -8.22 -10.40
N ASP A 304 -11.16 -8.68 -11.21
CA ASP A 304 -12.44 -9.19 -10.72
C ASP A 304 -12.32 -10.59 -10.15
N GLY A 305 -11.37 -11.39 -10.66
CA GLY A 305 -10.99 -12.66 -10.02
C GLY A 305 -10.48 -12.45 -8.59
N MET A 306 -9.76 -11.37 -8.32
CA MET A 306 -9.12 -11.15 -7.02
C MET A 306 -9.85 -10.17 -6.08
N ARG A 307 -10.67 -9.25 -6.59
CA ARG A 307 -11.34 -8.22 -5.75
C ARG A 307 -12.32 -8.80 -4.72
N GLY A 308 -12.77 -10.04 -4.92
CA GLY A 308 -13.58 -10.78 -3.95
C GLY A 308 -12.91 -10.87 -2.57
N ALA A 309 -11.58 -10.85 -2.48
CA ALA A 309 -10.86 -10.79 -1.20
C ALA A 309 -11.30 -9.60 -0.32
N PHE A 310 -11.76 -8.50 -0.93
CA PHE A 310 -12.23 -7.30 -0.27
C PHE A 310 -13.76 -7.19 -0.22
N ALA A 311 -14.51 -8.27 -0.50
CA ALA A 311 -15.97 -8.23 -0.60
C ALA A 311 -16.65 -7.74 0.68
N ASN A 312 -16.02 -7.95 1.84
CA ASN A 312 -16.60 -7.60 3.13
C ASN A 312 -16.29 -6.16 3.56
N ILE A 313 -15.43 -5.45 2.80
CA ILE A 313 -14.94 -4.13 3.16
C ILE A 313 -15.71 -3.04 2.43
N ASP A 314 -16.09 -2.02 3.18
CA ASP A 314 -16.58 -0.75 2.68
C ASP A 314 -15.94 0.40 3.46
N PHE A 315 -16.06 1.63 2.96
CA PHE A 315 -15.57 2.81 3.67
C PHE A 315 -16.62 3.89 3.62
N PHE A 316 -17.05 4.35 4.80
CA PHE A 316 -17.92 5.52 4.90
C PHE A 316 -17.09 6.78 4.85
N ASP A 317 -17.55 7.76 4.09
CA ASP A 317 -17.00 9.11 4.09
C ASP A 317 -18.14 10.11 3.83
N ASN A 318 -18.19 11.19 4.60
CA ASN A 318 -19.10 12.32 4.38
C ASN A 318 -18.37 13.66 4.18
N GLY A 319 -17.06 13.63 3.94
CA GLY A 319 -16.18 14.78 3.81
C GLY A 319 -15.70 15.37 5.14
N THR A 320 -16.27 14.97 6.28
CA THR A 320 -15.85 15.41 7.63
C THR A 320 -15.29 14.25 8.45
N VAL A 321 -15.95 13.09 8.38
CA VAL A 321 -15.53 11.86 9.07
C VAL A 321 -15.55 10.71 8.08
N GLY A 322 -14.65 9.75 8.29
CA GLY A 322 -14.64 8.53 7.50
C GLY A 322 -14.04 7.36 8.24
N PHE A 323 -14.59 6.17 8.03
CA PHE A 323 -14.21 4.97 8.77
C PHE A 323 -14.43 3.70 7.95
N LEU A 324 -13.58 2.71 8.25
CA LEU A 324 -13.69 1.36 7.74
C LEU A 324 -14.99 0.72 8.22
N LYS A 325 -15.74 0.14 7.30
CA LYS A 325 -16.93 -0.67 7.54
C LYS A 325 -16.64 -2.11 7.16
N HIS A 326 -17.21 -3.02 7.94
CA HIS A 326 -17.22 -4.44 7.62
C HIS A 326 -18.67 -4.93 7.49
N SER A 327 -19.00 -5.51 6.35
CA SER A 327 -20.36 -5.96 5.98
C SER A 327 -21.02 -6.81 7.07
N SER A 328 -20.32 -7.79 7.65
CA SER A 328 -20.84 -8.68 8.70
C SER A 328 -21.07 -8.00 10.06
N LYS A 329 -20.59 -6.75 10.22
CA LYS A 329 -20.65 -5.98 11.48
C LYS A 329 -21.59 -4.77 11.37
N LEU A 330 -22.21 -4.55 10.22
CA LEU A 330 -23.23 -3.51 10.02
C LEU A 330 -24.61 -4.02 10.44
N LEU A 331 -25.44 -3.10 10.97
CA LEU A 331 -26.74 -3.35 11.62
C LEU A 331 -27.79 -4.12 10.80
N ALA A 332 -27.56 -4.34 9.50
CA ALA A 332 -28.49 -5.09 8.66
C ALA A 332 -28.27 -6.62 8.71
N GLN A 333 -27.16 -7.12 9.27
CA GLN A 333 -26.85 -8.56 9.28
C GLN A 333 -27.45 -9.36 10.46
N PRO A 334 -27.72 -8.82 11.66
CA PRO A 334 -28.41 -9.60 12.69
C PRO A 334 -29.82 -10.05 12.29
N LEU A 335 -30.46 -9.37 11.32
CA LEU A 335 -31.72 -9.81 10.70
C LEU A 335 -31.51 -10.92 9.64
N LEU A 336 -30.29 -11.04 9.08
CA LEU A 336 -29.92 -12.06 8.09
C LEU A 336 -29.31 -13.32 8.71
N LEU A 337 -28.73 -13.24 9.92
CA LEU A 337 -28.02 -14.34 10.59
C LEU A 337 -28.88 -15.11 11.61
N ASN A 338 -30.04 -14.60 12.01
CA ASN A 338 -30.95 -15.23 12.99
C ASN A 338 -32.19 -15.90 12.37
N GLN A 339 -32.25 -16.04 11.05
CA GLN A 339 -33.34 -16.74 10.36
C GLN A 339 -32.78 -18.07 9.86
N THR A 340 -33.30 -19.17 10.42
CA THR A 340 -32.98 -20.55 10.00
C THR A 340 -33.03 -20.68 8.48
N GLU A 341 -32.02 -21.33 7.92
CA GLU A 341 -31.65 -21.41 6.49
C GLU A 341 -32.76 -21.86 5.50
N ASN A 342 -33.97 -22.16 5.96
CA ASN A 342 -35.01 -22.82 5.16
C ASN A 342 -36.08 -21.89 4.55
N GLU A 343 -36.11 -20.58 4.82
CA GLU A 343 -37.12 -19.68 4.22
C GLU A 343 -36.59 -18.34 3.66
N PHE A 344 -35.32 -18.00 3.84
CA PHE A 344 -34.81 -16.72 3.32
C PHE A 344 -34.29 -16.86 1.88
N ASN A 345 -35.13 -16.53 0.90
CA ASN A 345 -34.72 -16.44 -0.49
C ASN A 345 -33.86 -15.17 -0.68
N PHE A 346 -32.54 -15.25 -0.39
CA PHE A 346 -31.58 -14.14 -0.46
C PHE A 346 -31.62 -13.37 -1.80
N LYS A 347 -32.09 -14.02 -2.88
CA LYS A 347 -32.32 -13.39 -4.20
C LYS A 347 -33.40 -12.29 -4.19
N THR A 348 -34.16 -12.13 -3.11
CA THR A 348 -35.24 -11.13 -2.98
C THR A 348 -34.91 -9.97 -2.05
N PHE A 349 -33.85 -10.06 -1.24
CA PHE A 349 -33.46 -8.99 -0.33
C PHE A 349 -32.66 -7.92 -1.08
N ARG A 350 -33.31 -6.78 -1.34
CA ARG A 350 -32.71 -5.63 -2.00
C ARG A 350 -32.29 -4.59 -0.97
N GLY A 351 -31.09 -4.04 -1.12
CA GLY A 351 -30.62 -2.90 -0.34
C GLY A 351 -31.44 -1.64 -0.64
N PRO A 352 -31.20 -0.53 0.10
CA PRO A 352 -31.89 0.74 -0.11
C PRO A 352 -31.82 1.25 -1.56
N ASN A 353 -30.79 0.84 -2.31
CA ASN A 353 -30.60 1.21 -3.72
C ASN A 353 -31.20 0.19 -4.70
N GLY A 354 -31.99 -0.78 -4.22
CA GLY A 354 -32.59 -1.82 -5.06
C GLY A 354 -31.64 -2.95 -5.47
N VAL A 355 -30.43 -3.02 -4.90
CA VAL A 355 -29.38 -3.99 -5.26
C VAL A 355 -29.54 -5.28 -4.48
N THR A 356 -29.42 -6.44 -5.14
CA THR A 356 -29.43 -7.74 -4.45
C THR A 356 -28.28 -7.84 -3.43
N LEU A 357 -28.61 -8.14 -2.18
CA LEU A 357 -27.65 -8.27 -1.08
C LEU A 357 -27.25 -9.74 -0.85
N TYR A 358 -25.98 -9.96 -0.49
CA TYR A 358 -25.44 -11.28 -0.15
C TYR A 358 -24.86 -11.25 1.28
N PRO A 359 -25.05 -12.30 2.10
CA PRO A 359 -24.47 -12.36 3.44
C PRO A 359 -22.97 -12.10 3.44
N GLY A 360 -22.52 -11.21 4.32
CA GLY A 360 -21.10 -10.84 4.39
C GLY A 360 -20.57 -10.03 3.19
N VAL A 361 -21.35 -9.68 2.17
CA VAL A 361 -20.85 -8.85 1.05
C VAL A 361 -21.31 -7.41 1.18
N ALA A 362 -20.40 -6.45 1.00
CA ALA A 362 -20.74 -5.03 0.96
C ALA A 362 -21.63 -4.72 -0.26
N GLU A 363 -22.73 -4.00 -0.04
CA GLU A 363 -23.74 -3.69 -1.07
C GLU A 363 -23.13 -3.15 -2.37
N LYS A 364 -22.13 -2.29 -2.25
CA LYS A 364 -21.47 -1.68 -3.41
C LYS A 364 -20.86 -2.70 -4.38
N MET A 365 -20.51 -3.90 -3.93
CA MET A 365 -19.88 -4.92 -4.77
C MET A 365 -20.73 -5.35 -5.96
N ASN A 366 -22.05 -5.13 -5.88
CA ASN A 366 -23.05 -5.49 -6.90
C ASN A 366 -23.91 -4.29 -7.37
N HIS A 367 -23.54 -3.03 -7.05
CA HIS A 367 -24.45 -1.87 -7.22
C HIS A 367 -24.88 -1.52 -8.66
N ASN A 368 -24.22 -2.10 -9.66
CA ASN A 368 -24.50 -1.90 -11.09
C ASN A 368 -24.86 -3.22 -11.75
N GLU A 369 -25.66 -4.05 -11.06
CA GLU A 369 -25.97 -5.41 -11.49
C GLU A 369 -26.74 -5.55 -12.81
N GLN A 370 -27.28 -4.44 -13.33
CA GLN A 370 -28.10 -4.39 -14.53
C GLN A 370 -27.30 -4.06 -15.80
N VAL A 371 -26.02 -3.69 -15.70
CA VAL A 371 -25.20 -3.32 -16.87
C VAL A 371 -24.99 -4.52 -17.79
N TYR A 372 -24.59 -5.67 -17.24
CA TYR A 372 -24.48 -6.93 -17.95
C TYR A 372 -24.89 -8.08 -17.04
N THR A 373 -26.18 -8.41 -17.03
CA THR A 373 -26.78 -9.42 -16.14
C THR A 373 -26.09 -10.79 -16.14
N PRO A 374 -25.59 -11.32 -17.28
CA PRO A 374 -24.86 -12.59 -17.30
C PRO A 374 -23.45 -12.53 -16.69
N GLY A 375 -22.96 -11.36 -16.29
CA GLY A 375 -21.65 -11.19 -15.67
C GLY A 375 -21.57 -11.78 -14.26
N ARG A 376 -20.36 -11.77 -13.69
CA ARG A 376 -20.10 -12.37 -12.38
C ARG A 376 -20.80 -11.63 -11.25
N ILE A 377 -21.50 -12.40 -10.42
CA ILE A 377 -22.02 -11.97 -9.12
C ILE A 377 -20.92 -12.14 -8.07
N ILE A 378 -20.77 -11.16 -7.19
CA ILE A 378 -19.94 -11.28 -5.99
C ILE A 378 -20.86 -11.65 -4.83
N ASP A 379 -20.81 -12.91 -4.41
CA ASP A 379 -21.68 -13.49 -3.38
C ASP A 379 -20.91 -13.96 -2.12
N SER A 380 -19.58 -13.83 -2.14
CA SER A 380 -18.67 -14.27 -1.09
C SER A 380 -17.36 -13.49 -1.14
N ASP A 381 -16.48 -13.75 -0.18
CA ASP A 381 -15.11 -13.22 -0.13
C ASP A 381 -14.07 -14.08 -0.87
N ALA A 382 -14.55 -15.01 -1.71
CA ALA A 382 -13.70 -15.88 -2.51
C ALA A 382 -12.95 -15.09 -3.59
N TRP A 383 -11.71 -15.47 -3.83
CA TRP A 383 -10.86 -14.87 -4.85
C TRP A 383 -10.03 -15.93 -5.56
N THR A 384 -9.70 -15.65 -6.82
CA THR A 384 -8.85 -16.47 -7.69
C THR A 384 -7.87 -15.56 -8.43
N ASN A 385 -6.58 -15.88 -8.34
CA ASN A 385 -5.53 -15.20 -9.08
C ASN A 385 -5.46 -15.69 -10.52
N LEU A 386 -5.85 -14.82 -11.46
CA LEU A 386 -5.74 -15.08 -12.91
C LEU A 386 -4.46 -14.50 -13.53
N ALA A 387 -3.62 -13.81 -12.75
CA ALA A 387 -2.34 -13.28 -13.19
C ALA A 387 -1.26 -14.38 -13.26
N VAL A 388 -1.62 -15.53 -13.85
CA VAL A 388 -0.80 -16.75 -13.90
C VAL A 388 -0.45 -17.15 -15.35
N GLY A 389 -1.14 -16.59 -16.35
CA GLY A 389 -0.86 -16.80 -17.77
C GLY A 389 0.30 -15.96 -18.31
N ASN A 390 0.74 -16.24 -19.55
CA ASN A 390 1.58 -15.39 -20.40
C ASN A 390 2.78 -14.66 -19.73
N GLY A 391 3.62 -15.39 -19.01
CA GLY A 391 4.81 -14.82 -18.37
C GLY A 391 4.54 -14.11 -17.04
N ASN A 392 3.27 -13.85 -16.67
CA ASN A 392 2.91 -13.28 -15.37
C ASN A 392 3.35 -14.20 -14.22
N SER A 393 3.19 -15.52 -14.36
CA SER A 393 3.62 -16.47 -13.30
C SER A 393 5.11 -16.34 -12.98
N ASN A 394 5.96 -16.25 -14.01
CA ASN A 394 7.41 -16.09 -13.82
C ASN A 394 7.76 -14.69 -13.33
N TYR A 395 7.06 -13.66 -13.81
CA TYR A 395 7.30 -12.28 -13.42
C TYR A 395 6.98 -12.02 -11.93
N PHE A 396 5.88 -12.58 -11.44
CA PHE A 396 5.47 -12.43 -10.05
C PHE A 396 6.15 -13.43 -9.12
N GLY A 397 6.53 -14.60 -9.63
CA GLY A 397 7.09 -15.69 -8.83
C GLY A 397 6.11 -16.12 -7.74
N TRP A 398 4.87 -16.42 -8.14
CA TRP A 398 3.82 -16.79 -7.20
C TRP A 398 4.18 -18.07 -6.44
N ARG A 399 3.92 -18.08 -5.13
CA ARG A 399 4.16 -19.22 -4.24
C ARG A 399 2.90 -19.47 -3.40
N GLY A 400 2.60 -20.73 -3.12
CA GLY A 400 1.44 -21.13 -2.31
C GLY A 400 0.10 -21.05 -3.06
N ALA A 401 -0.98 -20.78 -2.32
CA ALA A 401 -2.34 -20.81 -2.85
C ALA A 401 -2.64 -19.62 -3.78
N LEU A 402 -3.19 -19.92 -4.96
CA LEU A 402 -3.60 -18.94 -5.97
C LEU A 402 -5.12 -18.67 -5.95
N LYS A 403 -5.80 -19.20 -4.94
CA LYS A 403 -7.22 -18.98 -4.66
C LYS A 403 -7.44 -19.05 -3.15
N GLY A 404 -8.46 -18.38 -2.66
CA GLY A 404 -8.75 -18.37 -1.23
C GLY A 404 -9.94 -17.49 -0.89
N ASN A 405 -10.05 -17.15 0.40
CA ASN A 405 -11.15 -16.37 0.95
C ASN A 405 -10.60 -15.26 1.86
N GLY A 406 -11.13 -14.05 1.71
CA GLY A 406 -10.81 -12.90 2.56
C GLY A 406 -9.42 -12.29 2.35
N ILE A 407 -9.22 -11.13 2.97
CA ILE A 407 -8.03 -10.30 2.75
C ILE A 407 -6.75 -10.98 3.21
N LYS A 408 -6.78 -11.69 4.35
CA LYS A 408 -5.57 -12.28 4.91
C LYS A 408 -5.00 -13.37 4.02
N SER A 409 -5.83 -14.21 3.39
CA SER A 409 -5.34 -15.23 2.47
C SER A 409 -4.80 -14.62 1.17
N PHE A 410 -5.46 -13.58 0.65
CA PHE A 410 -4.97 -12.81 -0.49
C PHE A 410 -3.62 -12.13 -0.18
N ALA A 411 -3.51 -11.52 0.99
CA ALA A 411 -2.28 -10.90 1.48
C ALA A 411 -1.13 -11.90 1.63
N ARG A 412 -1.39 -13.14 2.05
CA ARG A 412 -0.39 -14.22 2.07
C ARG A 412 0.13 -14.55 0.68
N MET A 413 -0.72 -14.56 -0.34
CA MET A 413 -0.29 -14.76 -1.73
C MET A 413 0.60 -13.60 -2.21
N ILE A 414 0.23 -12.36 -1.91
CA ILE A 414 1.01 -11.16 -2.26
C ILE A 414 2.36 -11.18 -1.56
N ALA A 415 2.37 -11.19 -0.22
CA ALA A 415 3.58 -11.16 0.60
C ALA A 415 4.48 -12.39 0.39
N GLY A 416 3.86 -13.51 0.01
CA GLY A 416 4.56 -14.76 -0.28
C GLY A 416 5.18 -14.83 -1.67
N SER A 417 4.93 -13.89 -2.58
CA SER A 417 5.50 -13.88 -3.94
C SER A 417 6.96 -13.41 -3.97
N GLU A 418 7.74 -13.83 -4.96
CA GLU A 418 9.13 -13.32 -5.16
C GLU A 418 9.12 -11.81 -5.46
N ARG A 419 8.08 -11.34 -6.16
CA ARG A 419 7.95 -9.95 -6.55
C ARG A 419 7.76 -9.00 -5.36
N PHE A 420 7.16 -9.47 -4.27
CA PHE A 420 7.03 -8.67 -3.05
C PHE A 420 8.39 -8.22 -2.50
N GLY A 421 9.35 -9.14 -2.38
CA GLY A 421 10.70 -8.80 -1.92
C GLY A 421 11.40 -7.79 -2.83
N LYS A 422 11.31 -8.00 -4.15
CA LYS A 422 11.87 -7.07 -5.16
C LYS A 422 11.22 -5.68 -5.09
N CYS A 423 9.91 -5.60 -4.88
CA CYS A 423 9.22 -4.32 -4.74
C CYS A 423 9.66 -3.57 -3.48
N MET A 424 9.76 -4.25 -2.33
CA MET A 424 10.24 -3.62 -1.10
C MET A 424 11.68 -3.10 -1.28
N ALA A 425 12.54 -3.88 -1.95
CA ALA A 425 13.89 -3.45 -2.30
C ALA A 425 13.89 -2.21 -3.21
N ALA A 426 13.06 -2.19 -4.26
CA ALA A 426 12.93 -1.05 -5.17
C ALA A 426 12.41 0.22 -4.47
N LYS A 427 11.50 0.09 -3.51
CA LYS A 427 11.02 1.22 -2.70
C LYS A 427 12.13 1.73 -1.79
N VAL A 428 12.79 0.86 -1.03
CA VAL A 428 13.93 1.26 -0.18
C VAL A 428 15.03 1.93 -1.00
N PHE A 429 15.37 1.37 -2.17
CA PHE A 429 16.30 1.99 -3.11
C PHE A 429 15.86 3.41 -3.50
N THR A 430 14.59 3.58 -3.86
CA THR A 430 14.05 4.92 -4.20
C THR A 430 14.17 5.88 -3.02
N GLU A 431 13.91 5.43 -1.79
CA GLU A 431 14.04 6.25 -0.59
C GLU A 431 15.47 6.71 -0.32
N VAL A 432 16.46 5.82 -0.40
CA VAL A 432 17.84 6.15 0.02
C VAL A 432 18.68 6.66 -1.16
N CYS A 433 18.52 6.10 -2.35
CA CYS A 433 19.26 6.49 -3.54
C CYS A 433 18.64 7.73 -4.23
N LYS A 434 17.41 8.12 -3.84
CA LYS A 434 16.69 9.33 -4.32
C LYS A 434 16.44 9.33 -5.83
N ARG A 435 16.37 8.14 -6.42
CA ARG A 435 15.99 7.87 -7.81
C ARG A 435 15.34 6.49 -7.89
N LYS A 436 14.47 6.26 -8.88
CA LYS A 436 13.96 4.91 -9.15
C LYS A 436 15.10 4.01 -9.66
N PRO A 437 15.05 2.69 -9.40
CA PRO A 437 15.98 1.75 -10.02
C PRO A 437 15.76 1.71 -11.54
N ASN A 438 16.83 1.54 -12.29
CA ASN A 438 16.86 1.33 -13.74
C ASN A 438 17.37 -0.08 -14.07
N ASP A 439 17.63 -0.38 -15.35
CA ASP A 439 18.07 -1.70 -15.80
C ASP A 439 19.42 -2.13 -15.20
N GLY A 440 20.33 -1.18 -14.97
CA GLY A 440 21.62 -1.43 -14.33
C GLY A 440 21.53 -1.79 -12.85
N ASP A 441 20.43 -1.45 -12.17
CA ASP A 441 20.23 -1.74 -10.75
C ASP A 441 19.57 -3.10 -10.50
N GLN A 442 19.09 -3.80 -11.55
CA GLN A 442 18.25 -4.99 -11.38
C GLN A 442 18.94 -6.13 -10.62
N ALA A 443 20.26 -6.29 -10.80
CA ALA A 443 21.03 -7.28 -10.05
C ALA A 443 21.00 -6.99 -8.54
N LEU A 444 21.19 -5.71 -8.14
CA LEU A 444 21.09 -5.28 -6.75
C LEU A 444 19.65 -5.45 -6.22
N ILE A 445 18.62 -5.06 -6.98
CA ILE A 445 17.22 -5.20 -6.54
C ILE A 445 16.84 -6.67 -6.32
N ASN A 446 17.27 -7.56 -7.22
CA ASN A 446 17.03 -9.00 -7.08
C ASN A 446 17.76 -9.57 -5.85
N TYR A 447 19.04 -9.23 -5.68
CA TYR A 447 19.82 -9.66 -4.53
C TYR A 447 19.24 -9.14 -3.20
N ALA A 448 18.94 -7.84 -3.12
CA ALA A 448 18.40 -7.22 -1.93
C ALA A 448 17.00 -7.74 -1.60
N GLY A 449 16.17 -7.98 -2.62
CA GLY A 449 14.86 -8.62 -2.49
C GLY A 449 14.97 -10.03 -1.92
N LYS A 450 15.86 -10.87 -2.46
CA LYS A 450 16.10 -12.22 -1.95
C LYS A 450 16.63 -12.20 -0.51
N LYS A 451 17.63 -11.37 -0.22
CA LYS A 451 18.18 -11.23 1.14
C LYS A 451 17.13 -10.73 2.14
N PHE A 452 16.20 -9.88 1.69
CA PHE A 452 15.08 -9.45 2.50
C PHE A 452 14.18 -10.62 2.89
N GLU A 453 13.86 -11.53 1.97
CA GLU A 453 13.13 -12.78 2.29
C GLU A 453 13.93 -13.65 3.26
N ASP A 454 15.21 -13.91 2.95
CA ASP A 454 16.08 -14.80 3.73
C ASP A 454 16.32 -14.30 5.17
N SER A 455 16.22 -12.99 5.39
CA SER A 455 16.34 -12.36 6.73
C SER A 455 15.02 -12.28 7.50
N GLY A 456 13.92 -12.85 6.98
CA GLY A 456 12.61 -12.78 7.62
C GLY A 456 11.91 -11.43 7.41
N TYR A 457 12.13 -10.81 6.25
CA TYR A 457 11.48 -9.57 5.80
C TYR A 457 11.71 -8.36 6.72
N LYS A 458 12.95 -8.17 7.18
CA LYS A 458 13.31 -7.06 8.09
C LYS A 458 13.74 -5.82 7.33
N PHE A 459 12.99 -4.72 7.48
CA PHE A 459 13.27 -3.49 6.75
C PHE A 459 14.63 -2.89 7.10
N LYS A 460 15.03 -2.85 8.38
CA LYS A 460 16.35 -2.32 8.78
C LYS A 460 17.49 -3.00 8.01
N GLY A 461 17.45 -4.33 7.90
CA GLY A 461 18.41 -5.10 7.12
C GLY A 461 18.40 -4.79 5.61
N LEU A 462 17.22 -4.50 5.05
CA LEU A 462 17.08 -4.10 3.65
C LEU A 462 17.71 -2.72 3.38
N PHE A 463 17.44 -1.72 4.24
CA PHE A 463 18.08 -0.40 4.17
C PHE A 463 19.61 -0.51 4.27
N GLN A 464 20.11 -1.31 5.22
CA GLN A 464 21.53 -1.59 5.41
C GLN A 464 22.17 -2.29 4.21
N THR A 465 21.40 -3.10 3.47
CA THR A 465 21.90 -3.83 2.30
C THR A 465 22.06 -2.93 1.08
N ILE A 466 21.13 -1.99 0.87
CA ILE A 466 21.06 -1.18 -0.35
C ILE A 466 21.94 0.07 -0.27
N VAL A 467 21.92 0.80 0.84
CA VAL A 467 22.61 2.11 0.89
C VAL A 467 24.13 2.08 0.67
N PRO A 468 24.91 1.05 1.09
CA PRO A 468 26.36 1.08 0.90
C PRO A 468 26.81 0.71 -0.53
N GLN A 469 25.88 0.44 -1.44
CA GLN A 469 26.20 -0.05 -2.78
C GLN A 469 26.57 1.12 -3.72
N ALA A 470 27.53 0.89 -4.60
CA ALA A 470 27.98 1.82 -5.63
C ALA A 470 26.81 2.31 -6.50
N GLU A 471 25.90 1.41 -6.86
CA GLU A 471 24.68 1.71 -7.63
C GLU A 471 23.80 2.76 -6.94
N CYS A 472 23.80 2.77 -5.60
CA CYS A 472 23.01 3.70 -4.80
C CYS A 472 23.71 5.05 -4.60
N LEU A 473 25.00 5.02 -4.26
CA LEU A 473 25.77 6.21 -3.90
C LEU A 473 26.37 6.93 -5.10
N GLY A 474 26.48 6.25 -6.25
CA GLY A 474 27.09 6.76 -7.48
C GLY A 474 28.61 6.93 -7.35
N LYS A 475 29.25 6.05 -6.57
CA LYS A 475 30.69 6.08 -6.26
C LYS A 475 31.36 4.77 -6.60
#